data_AF-A0A349B6W6-F1
#
_entry.id   AF-A0A349B6W6-F1
#
_cell.length_a   1.000
_cell.length_b   1.000
_cell.length_c   1.000
_cell.angle_alpha   90.00
_cell.angle_beta   90.00
_cell.angle_gamma   90.00
#
_symmetry.space_group_name_H-M   'P 1'
#
loop_
_entity.id
_entity.type
_entity.pdbx_description
1 polymer ?
#
loop_
_entity_poly.entity_id
_entity_poly.type
_entity_poly.pdbx_seq_one_letter_code
_entity_poly.pdbx_strand_id
1 'polypeptide(L)'
;SHDDVARYDRAFEAYFGGEAPHERLRAIAPPRTSSLRPSLADALPPDGAEDDAGVPVAVPDASAAEQLRHRDFAAMGDAERAMVDLLLDRLRLPGELRRTRRHRPGGTRDLDRRRILRSVLRQGGEPGRLHRRERRHRPRRVVLVVDVSGSMSAYATALLRFAHAASARGVTPTEVFTLGTRLTRVTTELAHRDPDTAMAAVSRAVPDWSGG
;
A
#
# COMPACT_ATOMS: atom_id res chain seq x y z
N SER A 1 -5.49 -21.73 -29.89
CA SER A 1 -6.35 -22.13 -31.02
C SER A 1 -7.24 -20.94 -31.38
N HIS A 2 -7.68 -20.78 -32.63
CA HIS A 2 -8.61 -19.69 -33.03
C HIS A 2 -9.93 -19.70 -32.23
N ASP A 3 -10.21 -20.83 -31.58
CA ASP A 3 -11.36 -21.12 -30.72
C ASP A 3 -11.31 -20.47 -29.32
N ASP A 4 -10.12 -20.04 -28.88
CA ASP A 4 -9.93 -19.44 -27.54
C ASP A 4 -10.28 -17.95 -27.53
N VAL A 5 -10.12 -17.28 -28.67
CA VAL A 5 -10.42 -15.85 -28.85
C VAL A 5 -11.92 -15.59 -28.69
N ALA A 6 -12.77 -16.41 -29.33
CA ALA A 6 -14.22 -16.27 -29.22
C ALA A 6 -14.74 -16.52 -27.79
N ARG A 7 -14.06 -17.36 -27.00
CA ARG A 7 -14.39 -17.56 -25.57
C ARG A 7 -13.95 -16.38 -24.71
N TYR A 8 -12.78 -15.82 -25.02
CA TYR A 8 -12.27 -14.62 -24.36
C TYR A 8 -13.17 -13.41 -24.62
N ASP A 9 -13.57 -13.18 -25.86
CA ASP A 9 -14.41 -12.03 -26.24
C ASP A 9 -15.78 -12.08 -25.57
N ARG A 10 -16.42 -13.26 -25.49
CA ARG A 10 -17.66 -13.43 -24.72
C ARG A 10 -17.49 -13.17 -23.23
N ALA A 11 -16.37 -13.60 -22.64
CA ALA A 11 -16.10 -13.35 -21.23
C ALA A 11 -15.81 -11.87 -20.96
N PHE A 12 -15.14 -11.21 -21.90
CA PHE A 12 -14.82 -9.79 -21.84
C PHE A 12 -16.09 -8.93 -21.96
N GLU A 13 -16.96 -9.19 -22.95
CA GLU A 13 -18.24 -8.52 -23.08
C GLU A 13 -19.15 -8.76 -21.87
N ALA A 14 -19.20 -9.98 -21.34
CA ALA A 14 -19.99 -10.27 -20.14
C ALA A 14 -19.50 -9.52 -18.88
N TYR A 15 -18.21 -9.17 -18.83
CA TYR A 15 -17.61 -8.47 -17.69
C TYR A 15 -17.65 -6.94 -17.83
N PHE A 16 -17.47 -6.42 -19.05
CA PHE A 16 -17.36 -4.98 -19.34
C PHE A 16 -18.57 -4.38 -20.06
N GLY A 17 -19.48 -5.20 -20.62
CA GLY A 17 -20.60 -4.79 -21.48
C GLY A 17 -21.86 -4.30 -20.75
N GLY A 18 -21.81 -4.08 -19.44
CA GLY A 18 -22.86 -3.34 -18.70
C GLY A 18 -24.17 -4.09 -18.42
N GLU A 19 -24.40 -5.28 -18.96
CA GLU A 19 -25.52 -6.15 -18.56
C GLU A 19 -25.12 -7.07 -17.41
N ALA A 20 -25.57 -6.73 -16.21
CA ALA A 20 -25.15 -7.33 -14.95
C ALA A 20 -25.58 -8.81 -14.78
N PRO A 21 -24.65 -9.69 -14.34
CA PRO A 21 -24.94 -10.74 -13.37
C PRO A 21 -24.27 -10.38 -12.04
N HIS A 22 -24.56 -9.19 -11.51
CA HIS A 22 -23.97 -8.68 -10.26
C HIS A 22 -24.75 -9.13 -9.00
N GLU A 23 -24.88 -10.43 -8.77
CA GLU A 23 -25.35 -10.91 -7.45
C GLU A 23 -24.42 -11.90 -6.75
N ARG A 24 -23.54 -12.63 -7.45
CA ARG A 24 -22.78 -13.73 -6.82
C ARG A 24 -21.32 -13.43 -6.46
N LEU A 25 -20.79 -12.25 -6.78
CA LEU A 25 -19.43 -11.83 -6.40
C LEU A 25 -19.39 -10.79 -5.27
N ARG A 26 -20.54 -10.37 -4.72
CA ARG A 26 -20.62 -9.53 -3.52
C ARG A 26 -20.34 -10.34 -2.24
N ALA A 27 -19.10 -10.82 -2.08
CA ALA A 27 -18.62 -11.31 -0.79
C ALA A 27 -17.11 -11.08 -0.56
N ILE A 28 -16.45 -10.26 -1.40
CA ILE A 28 -15.13 -9.71 -1.08
C ILE A 28 -15.34 -8.21 -0.97
N ALA A 29 -15.36 -7.70 0.26
CA ALA A 29 -15.34 -6.26 0.47
C ALA A 29 -14.11 -5.70 -0.29
N PRO A 30 -14.29 -4.68 -1.15
CA PRO A 30 -13.15 -4.08 -1.85
C PRO A 30 -12.12 -3.61 -0.82
N PRO A 31 -10.81 -3.64 -1.16
CA PRO A 31 -9.81 -3.04 -0.29
C PRO A 31 -10.25 -1.61 0.01
N ARG A 32 -10.26 -1.25 1.29
CA ARG A 32 -10.53 0.12 1.70
C ARG A 32 -9.39 0.98 1.15
N THR A 33 -9.65 1.65 0.03
CA THR A 33 -8.74 2.64 -0.54
C THR A 33 -8.69 3.82 0.42
N SER A 34 -7.68 3.86 1.28
CA SER A 34 -7.31 5.10 1.97
C SER A 34 -6.37 5.84 1.03
N SER A 35 -6.89 6.88 0.36
CA SER A 35 -6.05 7.85 -0.33
C SER A 35 -5.38 8.72 0.73
N LEU A 36 -4.17 8.33 1.16
CA LEU A 36 -3.30 9.26 1.87
C LEU A 36 -2.76 10.25 0.83
N ARG A 37 -3.41 11.41 0.73
CA ARG A 37 -2.80 12.60 0.14
C ARG A 37 -1.93 13.22 1.24
N PRO A 38 -0.59 13.22 1.15
CA PRO A 38 0.20 14.10 1.98
C PRO A 38 -0.22 15.53 1.60
N SER A 39 -0.88 16.25 2.51
CA SER A 39 -1.10 17.67 2.34
C SER A 39 0.26 18.35 2.46
N LEU A 40 0.84 18.75 1.33
CA LEU A 40 2.00 19.67 1.27
C LEU A 40 1.55 21.14 1.42
N ALA A 41 0.27 21.38 1.75
CA ALA A 41 -0.34 22.71 1.71
C ALA A 41 0.09 23.67 2.83
N ASP A 42 0.83 23.23 3.84
CA ASP A 42 1.22 24.09 4.97
C ASP A 42 2.57 24.85 4.75
N ALA A 43 3.14 24.83 3.55
CA ALA A 43 4.49 25.37 3.28
C ALA A 43 4.60 26.45 2.18
N LEU A 44 3.49 27.06 1.72
CA LEU A 44 3.55 28.14 0.73
C LEU A 44 2.76 29.38 1.18
N PRO A 45 3.32 30.61 1.07
CA PRO A 45 2.64 31.85 1.44
C PRO A 45 1.54 32.23 0.42
N PRO A 46 0.51 32.99 0.83
CA PRO A 46 -0.65 33.26 -0.01
C PRO A 46 -0.43 34.50 -0.89
N ASP A 47 -0.63 34.37 -2.19
CA ASP A 47 -0.98 35.51 -3.05
C ASP A 47 -2.39 35.28 -3.60
N GLY A 48 -3.23 36.29 -3.44
CA GLY A 48 -4.67 36.24 -3.70
C GLY A 48 -5.08 36.66 -5.10
N ALA A 49 -6.27 36.21 -5.49
CA ALA A 49 -7.29 36.97 -6.21
C ALA A 49 -8.60 36.15 -6.25
N GLU A 50 -9.69 36.80 -5.89
CA GLU A 50 -11.09 36.36 -5.98
C GLU A 50 -11.54 36.37 -7.46
N ASP A 51 -12.35 35.43 -7.97
CA ASP A 51 -13.83 35.48 -7.90
C ASP A 51 -14.53 34.37 -8.73
N ASP A 52 -15.66 33.96 -8.17
CA ASP A 52 -16.91 33.33 -8.63
C ASP A 52 -17.09 32.14 -9.65
N ALA A 53 -18.01 31.27 -9.20
CA ALA A 53 -19.00 30.41 -9.85
C ALA A 53 -18.65 29.37 -10.94
N GLY A 54 -18.92 28.10 -10.56
CA GLY A 54 -19.35 27.05 -11.48
C GLY A 54 -18.82 25.68 -11.07
N VAL A 55 -19.61 24.88 -10.36
CA VAL A 55 -19.26 23.48 -10.05
C VAL A 55 -19.56 22.61 -11.28
N PRO A 56 -18.53 22.02 -11.91
CA PRO A 56 -18.64 20.64 -12.36
C PRO A 56 -17.80 19.78 -11.43
N VAL A 57 -18.38 18.63 -11.05
CA VAL A 57 -17.67 17.54 -10.38
C VAL A 57 -16.58 17.04 -11.32
N ALA A 58 -15.43 17.69 -11.28
CA ALA A 58 -14.24 17.27 -11.98
C ALA A 58 -13.57 16.17 -11.14
N VAL A 59 -13.66 14.93 -11.65
CA VAL A 59 -12.64 13.92 -11.39
C VAL A 59 -11.28 14.62 -11.60
N PRO A 60 -10.39 14.70 -10.60
CA PRO A 60 -9.16 15.48 -10.75
C PRO A 60 -8.37 14.92 -11.93
N ASP A 61 -8.22 15.78 -12.92
CA ASP A 61 -7.63 15.51 -14.22
C ASP A 61 -6.18 15.05 -14.04
N ALA A 62 -5.79 13.96 -14.71
CA ALA A 62 -4.43 13.44 -14.68
C ALA A 62 -3.40 14.52 -15.08
N SER A 63 -3.85 15.46 -15.93
CA SER A 63 -3.08 16.58 -16.49
C SER A 63 -2.54 17.58 -15.45
N ALA A 64 -3.33 17.96 -14.43
CA ALA A 64 -2.92 18.95 -13.43
C ALA A 64 -1.87 18.36 -12.49
N ALA A 65 -2.03 17.09 -12.13
CA ALA A 65 -1.01 16.36 -11.39
C ALA A 65 0.25 16.17 -12.26
N GLU A 66 0.11 15.82 -13.54
CA GLU A 66 1.24 15.69 -14.49
C GLU A 66 2.05 16.98 -14.68
N GLN A 67 1.38 18.14 -14.74
CA GLN A 67 2.05 19.44 -14.93
C GLN A 67 2.80 19.91 -13.68
N LEU A 68 2.24 19.71 -12.48
CA LEU A 68 2.95 19.91 -11.20
C LEU A 68 4.10 18.87 -11.02
N ARG A 69 4.02 17.72 -11.70
CA ARG A 69 4.96 16.59 -11.62
C ARG A 69 6.12 16.61 -12.61
N HIS A 70 6.31 17.61 -13.46
CA HIS A 70 7.45 17.57 -14.40
C HIS A 70 8.51 18.64 -14.15
N ARG A 71 8.17 19.69 -13.39
CA ARG A 71 9.07 20.85 -13.23
C ARG A 71 9.93 20.82 -11.96
N ASP A 72 9.40 20.36 -10.82
CA ASP A 72 10.06 20.63 -9.54
C ASP A 72 11.10 19.57 -9.13
N PHE A 73 10.87 18.26 -9.33
CA PHE A 73 11.82 17.24 -8.86
C PHE A 73 13.03 17.04 -9.78
N ALA A 74 12.86 17.25 -11.09
CA ALA A 74 13.98 17.22 -12.03
C ALA A 74 14.99 18.35 -11.74
N ALA A 75 14.52 19.47 -11.18
CA ALA A 75 15.33 20.62 -10.80
C ALA A 75 15.92 20.55 -9.38
N MET A 76 15.55 19.54 -8.57
CA MET A 76 16.04 19.42 -7.20
C MET A 76 17.55 19.17 -7.14
N GLY A 77 18.26 19.95 -6.33
CA GLY A 77 19.67 19.75 -6.01
C GLY A 77 19.90 18.57 -5.07
N ASP A 78 21.15 18.14 -4.91
CA ASP A 78 21.47 16.95 -4.10
C ASP A 78 21.11 17.08 -2.61
N ALA A 79 21.19 18.30 -2.06
CA ALA A 79 20.78 18.59 -0.68
C ALA A 79 19.26 18.45 -0.49
N GLU A 80 18.47 18.85 -1.48
CA GLU A 80 17.00 18.75 -1.45
C GLU A 80 16.56 17.30 -1.59
N ARG A 81 17.23 16.53 -2.46
CA ARG A 81 17.03 15.07 -2.57
C ARG A 81 17.29 14.35 -1.25
N ALA A 82 18.40 14.68 -0.58
CA ALA A 82 18.72 14.10 0.72
C ALA A 82 17.68 14.43 1.80
N MET A 83 17.12 15.64 1.76
CA MET A 83 16.03 16.04 2.65
C MET A 83 14.74 15.26 2.36
N VAL A 84 14.38 15.13 1.07
CA VAL A 84 13.22 14.33 0.64
C VAL A 84 13.37 12.88 1.09
N ASP A 85 14.55 12.29 0.92
CA ASP A 85 14.84 10.93 1.38
C ASP A 85 14.64 10.79 2.89
N LEU A 86 15.09 11.77 3.67
CA LEU A 86 14.91 11.78 5.13
C LEU A 86 13.43 11.89 5.52
N LEU A 87 12.63 12.67 4.78
CA LEU A 87 11.19 12.79 4.99
C LEU A 87 10.45 11.51 4.61
N LEU A 88 10.81 10.89 3.48
CA LEU A 88 10.28 9.61 3.04
C LEU A 88 10.62 8.48 4.02
N ASP A 89 11.80 8.53 4.64
CA ASP A 89 12.24 7.60 5.69
C ASP A 89 11.35 7.64 6.94
N ARG A 90 10.70 8.78 7.21
CA ARG A 90 9.76 8.94 8.33
C ARG A 90 8.33 8.54 8.00
N LEU A 91 8.02 8.37 6.72
CA LEU A 91 6.67 8.03 6.28
C LEU A 91 6.38 6.55 6.58
N ARG A 92 5.41 6.32 7.48
CA ARG A 92 4.97 4.97 7.86
C ARG A 92 3.65 4.67 7.17
N LEU A 93 3.52 3.47 6.60
CA LEU A 93 2.25 2.99 6.06
C LEU A 93 1.38 2.45 7.20
N PRO A 94 0.27 3.13 7.59
CA PRO A 94 -0.63 2.63 8.60
C PRO A 94 -1.37 1.41 8.02
N GLY A 95 -1.01 0.22 8.48
CA GLY A 95 -1.72 -1.00 8.11
C GLY A 95 -3.00 -1.14 8.93
N GLU A 96 -4.17 -1.05 8.29
CA GLU A 96 -5.45 -1.29 8.98
C GLU A 96 -5.39 -2.65 9.70
N LEU A 97 -5.72 -2.66 10.99
CA LEU A 97 -5.71 -3.88 11.77
C LEU A 97 -6.88 -4.77 11.37
N ARG A 98 -6.58 -6.03 11.01
CA ARG A 98 -7.61 -7.06 10.81
C ARG A 98 -7.68 -8.00 12.00
N ARG A 99 -8.90 -8.38 12.36
CA ARG A 99 -9.15 -9.45 13.33
C ARG A 99 -8.74 -10.79 12.73
N THR A 100 -7.92 -11.55 13.43
CA THR A 100 -7.52 -12.90 12.99
C THR A 100 -8.40 -13.99 13.62
N ARG A 101 -8.38 -15.20 13.05
CA ARG A 101 -9.05 -16.36 13.64
C ARG A 101 -8.37 -16.86 14.92
N ARG A 102 -7.09 -16.57 15.15
CA ARG A 102 -6.36 -17.05 16.33
C ARG A 102 -6.67 -16.20 17.55
N HIS A 103 -6.82 -16.84 18.71
CA HIS A 103 -6.96 -16.15 19.98
C HIS A 103 -5.59 -15.95 20.63
N ARG A 104 -5.50 -14.96 21.52
CA ARG A 104 -4.39 -14.75 22.44
C ARG A 104 -4.95 -14.54 23.87
N PRO A 105 -4.17 -14.81 24.92
CA PRO A 105 -4.56 -14.44 26.28
C PRO A 105 -4.81 -12.93 26.37
N GLY A 106 -5.86 -12.53 27.09
CA GLY A 106 -6.21 -11.13 27.30
C GLY A 106 -7.68 -10.81 26.99
N GLY A 107 -7.99 -9.52 27.00
CA GLY A 107 -9.35 -9.01 26.80
C GLY A 107 -10.27 -9.21 28.01
N THR A 108 -11.49 -8.68 27.88
CA THR A 108 -12.49 -8.66 28.97
C THR A 108 -13.75 -9.46 28.65
N ARG A 109 -14.01 -9.82 27.39
CA ARG A 109 -15.29 -10.42 26.99
C ARG A 109 -15.32 -11.95 26.98
N ASP A 110 -14.36 -12.61 26.34
CA ASP A 110 -14.42 -14.06 26.13
C ASP A 110 -13.62 -14.84 27.18
N LEU A 111 -14.23 -15.87 27.78
CA LEU A 111 -13.56 -16.80 28.69
C LEU A 111 -12.78 -17.88 27.92
N ASP A 112 -11.56 -18.15 28.36
CA ASP A 112 -10.76 -19.28 27.89
C ASP A 112 -11.11 -20.56 28.67
N ARG A 113 -12.27 -21.15 28.34
CA ARG A 113 -12.81 -22.35 29.00
C ARG A 113 -11.80 -23.49 29.11
N ARG A 114 -10.96 -23.71 28.08
CA ARG A 114 -9.94 -24.77 28.08
C ARG A 114 -8.83 -24.51 29.09
N ARG A 115 -8.47 -23.25 29.33
CA ARG A 115 -7.45 -22.88 30.31
C ARG A 115 -8.04 -22.85 31.73
N ILE A 116 -9.29 -22.40 31.87
CA ILE A 116 -10.06 -22.47 33.13
C ILE A 116 -10.20 -23.92 33.60
N LEU A 117 -10.73 -24.81 32.75
CA LEU A 117 -10.91 -26.22 33.11
C LEU A 117 -9.60 -26.89 33.51
N ARG A 118 -8.51 -26.65 32.76
CA ARG A 118 -7.18 -27.15 33.12
C ARG A 118 -6.66 -26.59 34.45
N SER A 119 -6.99 -25.34 34.79
CA SER A 119 -6.62 -24.76 36.08
C SER A 119 -7.39 -25.43 37.22
N VAL A 120 -8.70 -25.60 37.07
CA VAL A 120 -9.58 -26.21 38.08
C VAL A 120 -9.17 -27.66 38.35
N LEU A 121 -8.94 -28.46 37.30
CA LEU A 121 -8.48 -29.84 37.45
C LEU A 121 -7.11 -29.94 38.14
N ARG A 122 -6.20 -28.99 37.89
CA ARG A 122 -4.90 -28.91 38.58
C ARG A 122 -5.03 -28.50 40.04
N GLN A 123 -6.13 -27.84 40.40
CA GLN A 123 -6.42 -27.35 41.75
C GLN A 123 -7.41 -28.27 42.49
N GLY A 124 -7.55 -29.53 42.07
CA GLY A 124 -8.40 -30.51 42.76
C GLY A 124 -9.90 -30.25 42.63
N GLY A 125 -10.33 -29.47 41.64
CA GLY A 125 -11.74 -29.10 41.46
C GLY A 125 -12.11 -27.73 42.03
N GLU A 126 -11.20 -27.07 42.74
CA GLU A 126 -11.44 -25.74 43.30
C GLU A 126 -11.54 -24.66 42.20
N PRO A 127 -12.55 -23.77 42.24
CA PRO A 127 -12.68 -22.66 41.29
C PRO A 127 -11.50 -21.69 41.38
N GLY A 128 -10.67 -21.67 40.33
CA GLY A 128 -9.53 -20.77 40.21
C GLY A 128 -9.83 -19.43 39.53
N ARG A 129 -8.75 -18.74 39.12
CA ARG A 129 -8.86 -17.49 38.36
C ARG A 129 -9.56 -17.69 37.02
N LEU A 130 -10.44 -16.76 36.66
CA LEU A 130 -11.02 -16.70 35.32
C LEU A 130 -9.92 -16.31 34.31
N HIS A 131 -9.65 -17.21 33.37
CA HIS A 131 -8.78 -16.90 32.24
C HIS A 131 -9.61 -16.34 31.09
N ARG A 132 -9.15 -15.22 30.52
CA ARG A 132 -9.78 -14.56 29.37
C ARG A 132 -8.92 -14.69 28.12
N ARG A 133 -9.59 -14.64 26.97
CA ARG A 133 -8.96 -14.62 25.66
C ARG A 133 -9.64 -13.59 24.77
N GLU A 134 -8.91 -13.17 23.76
CA GLU A 134 -9.44 -12.30 22.72
C GLU A 134 -8.86 -12.67 21.36
N ARG A 135 -9.51 -12.22 20.29
CA ARG A 135 -8.98 -12.42 18.93
C ARG A 135 -7.70 -11.58 18.77
N ARG A 136 -6.66 -12.19 18.20
CA ARG A 136 -5.44 -11.45 17.85
C ARG A 136 -5.72 -10.52 16.67
N HIS A 137 -5.21 -9.30 16.74
CA HIS A 137 -5.20 -8.35 15.63
C HIS A 137 -3.85 -8.38 14.92
N ARG A 138 -3.86 -8.20 13.59
CA ARG A 138 -2.64 -8.04 12.79
C ARG A 138 -2.86 -6.99 11.70
N PRO A 139 -1.85 -6.17 11.37
CA PRO A 139 -1.95 -5.22 10.27
C PRO A 139 -2.17 -5.97 8.95
N ARG A 140 -3.09 -5.47 8.11
CA ARG A 140 -3.29 -5.92 6.72
C ARG A 140 -1.98 -5.77 5.94
N ARG A 141 -1.74 -6.68 4.99
CA ARG A 141 -0.60 -6.51 4.08
C ARG A 141 -0.88 -5.30 3.18
N VAL A 142 0.14 -4.51 2.90
CA VAL A 142 0.08 -3.41 1.93
C VAL A 142 0.82 -3.83 0.67
N VAL A 143 0.29 -3.48 -0.49
CA VAL A 143 0.95 -3.67 -1.77
C VAL A 143 1.24 -2.28 -2.33
N LEU A 144 2.52 -2.00 -2.59
CA LEU A 144 2.97 -0.81 -3.29
C LEU A 144 3.24 -1.16 -4.74
N VAL A 145 2.67 -0.37 -5.65
CA VAL A 145 2.97 -0.43 -7.08
C VAL A 145 3.63 0.90 -7.43
N VAL A 146 4.90 0.85 -7.79
CA VAL A 146 5.74 2.02 -8.07
C VAL A 146 5.94 2.14 -9.57
N ASP A 147 5.52 3.25 -10.16
CA ASP A 147 5.76 3.52 -11.57
C ASP A 147 7.23 3.90 -11.80
N VAL A 148 7.87 3.20 -12.74
CA VAL A 148 9.27 3.38 -13.15
C VAL A 148 9.39 3.59 -14.66
N SER A 149 8.31 3.97 -15.32
CA SER A 149 8.30 4.35 -16.73
C SER A 149 9.22 5.54 -17.01
N GLY A 150 9.65 5.72 -18.26
CA GLY A 150 10.58 6.78 -18.65
C GLY A 150 10.12 8.19 -18.28
N SER A 151 8.81 8.48 -18.34
CA SER A 151 8.23 9.76 -17.90
C SER A 151 8.30 9.97 -16.40
N MET A 152 8.43 8.91 -15.61
CA MET A 152 8.59 8.94 -14.16
C MET A 152 10.05 8.90 -13.73
N SER A 153 11.02 8.91 -14.64
CA SER A 153 12.46 8.77 -14.34
C SER A 153 12.98 9.74 -13.26
N ALA A 154 12.56 11.01 -13.29
CA ALA A 154 12.91 12.01 -12.28
C ALA A 154 12.38 11.67 -10.86
N TYR A 155 11.35 10.85 -10.76
CA TYR A 155 10.64 10.48 -9.52
C TYR A 155 10.90 9.05 -9.08
N ALA A 156 11.22 8.15 -10.01
CA ALA A 156 11.30 6.71 -9.81
C ALA A 156 12.24 6.36 -8.65
N THR A 157 13.41 7.00 -8.57
CA THR A 157 14.38 6.80 -7.48
C THR A 157 13.80 7.18 -6.12
N ALA A 158 13.14 8.35 -6.01
CA ALA A 158 12.55 8.80 -4.75
C ALA A 158 11.39 7.89 -4.31
N LEU A 159 10.53 7.47 -5.24
CA LEU A 159 9.43 6.54 -4.97
C LEU A 159 9.92 5.15 -4.55
N LEU A 160 11.02 4.66 -5.14
CA LEU A 160 11.65 3.41 -4.76
C LEU A 160 12.33 3.50 -3.40
N ARG A 161 12.98 4.63 -3.07
CA ARG A 161 13.52 4.91 -1.73
C ARG A 161 12.42 4.95 -0.68
N PHE A 162 11.29 5.57 -1.00
CA PHE A 162 10.10 5.49 -0.14
C PHE A 162 9.62 4.05 0.05
N ALA A 163 9.50 3.28 -1.04
CA ALA A 163 9.06 1.89 -0.96
C ALA A 163 10.05 1.01 -0.17
N HIS A 164 11.35 1.30 -0.25
CA HIS A 164 12.39 0.70 0.58
C HIS A 164 12.14 0.99 2.06
N ALA A 165 12.01 2.25 2.45
CA ALA A 165 11.75 2.66 3.83
C ALA A 165 10.46 2.02 4.38
N ALA A 166 9.40 2.03 3.58
CA ALA A 166 8.10 1.48 3.95
C ALA A 166 8.08 -0.06 4.08
N SER A 167 8.92 -0.78 3.35
CA SER A 167 9.01 -2.25 3.39
C SER A 167 10.04 -2.77 4.40
N ALA A 168 11.20 -2.12 4.51
CA ALA A 168 12.28 -2.54 5.40
C ALA A 168 12.04 -2.13 6.87
N ARG A 169 11.41 -0.97 7.10
CA ARG A 169 11.22 -0.40 8.45
C ARG A 169 9.75 -0.33 8.88
N GLY A 170 8.84 -0.76 8.00
CA GLY A 170 7.40 -0.75 8.25
C GLY A 170 6.96 -1.71 9.35
N VAL A 171 6.02 -1.27 10.18
CA VAL A 171 5.28 -2.15 11.13
C VAL A 171 4.30 -3.07 10.38
N THR A 172 3.96 -2.66 9.16
CA THR A 172 3.01 -3.32 8.27
C THR A 172 3.77 -4.18 7.27
N PRO A 173 3.39 -5.46 7.06
CA PRO A 173 4.00 -6.27 6.01
C PRO A 173 3.68 -5.67 4.65
N THR A 174 4.70 -5.27 3.90
CA THR A 174 4.58 -4.57 2.61
C THR A 174 5.18 -5.42 1.49
N GLU A 175 4.47 -5.55 0.39
CA GLU A 175 4.97 -6.11 -0.86
C GLU A 175 5.11 -4.97 -1.87
N VAL A 176 6.23 -4.93 -2.58
CA VAL A 176 6.54 -3.86 -3.54
C VAL A 176 6.69 -4.46 -4.93
N PHE A 177 6.06 -3.79 -5.88
CA PHE A 177 6.12 -4.06 -7.30
C PHE A 177 6.50 -2.77 -8.04
N THR A 178 7.26 -2.91 -9.11
CA THR A 178 7.49 -1.83 -10.08
C THR A 178 6.63 -2.04 -11.32
N LEU A 179 6.12 -0.95 -11.87
CA LEU A 179 5.35 -0.89 -13.10
C LEU A 179 6.17 -0.13 -14.15
N GLY A 180 6.68 -0.87 -15.13
CA GLY A 180 7.28 -0.30 -16.35
C GLY A 180 6.56 -0.86 -17.57
N THR A 181 7.31 -1.46 -18.51
CA THR A 181 6.72 -2.27 -19.59
C THR A 181 6.17 -3.61 -19.08
N ARG A 182 6.60 -4.02 -17.88
CA ARG A 182 6.12 -5.18 -17.15
C ARG A 182 6.00 -4.90 -15.65
N LEU A 183 5.17 -5.68 -14.97
CA LEU A 183 5.06 -5.66 -13.51
C LEU A 183 6.14 -6.57 -12.89
N THR A 184 7.08 -6.00 -12.14
CA THR A 184 8.17 -6.77 -11.52
C THR A 184 8.05 -6.68 -9.99
N ARG A 185 8.05 -7.84 -9.31
CA ARG A 185 8.06 -7.85 -7.84
C ARG A 185 9.48 -7.61 -7.34
N VAL A 186 9.69 -6.54 -6.57
CA VAL A 186 11.01 -6.09 -6.11
C VAL A 186 11.18 -6.11 -4.59
N THR A 187 10.30 -6.84 -3.90
CA THR A 187 10.26 -6.84 -2.42
C THR A 187 11.53 -7.43 -1.80
N THR A 188 12.18 -8.39 -2.48
CA THR A 188 13.38 -9.06 -1.96
C THR A 188 14.61 -8.16 -2.13
N GLU A 189 14.68 -7.50 -3.27
CA GLU A 189 15.71 -6.55 -3.66
C GLU A 189 15.69 -5.34 -2.72
N LEU A 190 14.50 -4.87 -2.34
CA LEU A 190 14.30 -3.81 -1.36
C LEU A 190 14.53 -4.23 0.10
N ALA A 191 14.81 -5.51 0.39
CA ALA A 191 15.04 -5.98 1.76
C ALA A 191 16.47 -5.70 2.27
N HIS A 192 17.39 -5.26 1.41
CA HIS A 192 18.74 -4.87 1.83
C HIS A 192 18.67 -3.72 2.83
N ARG A 193 19.48 -3.76 3.91
CA ARG A 193 19.43 -2.74 4.97
C ARG A 193 19.89 -1.35 4.50
N ASP A 194 20.84 -1.34 3.57
CA ASP A 194 21.42 -0.14 2.99
C ASP A 194 20.60 0.32 1.76
N PRO A 195 20.14 1.57 1.70
CA PRO A 195 19.29 2.07 0.61
C PRO A 195 19.97 1.99 -0.76
N ASP A 196 21.25 2.34 -0.87
CA ASP A 196 21.94 2.38 -2.15
C ASP A 196 22.17 0.96 -2.69
N THR A 197 22.50 0.01 -1.81
CA THR A 197 22.54 -1.42 -2.14
C THR A 197 21.18 -1.93 -2.61
N ALA A 198 20.08 -1.52 -1.95
CA ALA A 198 18.73 -1.87 -2.35
C ALA A 198 18.40 -1.32 -3.76
N MET A 199 18.73 -0.06 -4.04
CA MET A 199 18.52 0.57 -5.35
C MET A 199 19.32 -0.14 -6.44
N ALA A 200 20.60 -0.47 -6.18
CA ALA A 200 21.42 -1.22 -7.12
C ALA A 200 20.85 -2.63 -7.40
N ALA A 201 20.28 -3.30 -6.39
CA ALA A 201 19.62 -4.59 -6.55
C ALA A 201 18.35 -4.49 -7.41
N VAL A 202 17.52 -3.46 -7.16
CA VAL A 202 16.31 -3.22 -7.95
C VAL A 202 16.64 -2.86 -9.39
N SER A 203 17.69 -2.07 -9.63
CA SER A 203 18.16 -1.71 -10.98
C SER A 203 18.55 -2.94 -11.80
N ARG A 204 19.21 -3.93 -11.17
CA ARG A 204 19.51 -5.22 -11.82
C ARG A 204 18.27 -6.07 -12.10
N ALA A 205 17.24 -5.97 -11.26
CA ALA A 205 16.01 -6.75 -11.39
C ALA A 205 15.00 -6.15 -12.38
N VAL A 206 15.08 -4.84 -12.64
CA VAL A 206 14.15 -4.07 -13.47
C VAL A 206 14.91 -3.48 -14.67
N PRO A 207 14.96 -4.19 -15.81
CA PRO A 207 15.66 -3.73 -17.02
C PRO A 207 15.14 -2.40 -17.54
N ASP A 208 13.85 -2.13 -17.35
CA ASP A 208 13.19 -0.91 -17.83
C ASP A 208 13.63 0.36 -17.07
N TRP A 209 14.32 0.21 -15.93
CA TRP A 209 14.79 1.34 -15.13
C TRP A 209 16.09 1.93 -15.69
N SER A 210 16.93 1.14 -16.37
CA SER A 210 18.15 1.65 -17.01
C SER A 210 17.86 2.31 -18.36
N GLY A 211 16.86 3.20 -18.40
CA GLY A 211 16.51 4.02 -19.56
C GLY A 211 17.54 5.13 -19.77
N GLY A 212 18.70 4.74 -20.28
CA GLY A 212 19.70 5.54 -20.98
C GLY A 212 20.32 4.68 -22.05
#